data_AF-A0A4V6JI60-F1
#
_entry.id   AF-A0A4V6JI60-F1
#
_cell.length_a   1.000
_cell.length_b   1.000
_cell.length_c   1.000
_cell.angle_alpha   90.00
_cell.angle_beta   90.00
_cell.angle_gamma   90.00
#
_symmetry.space_group_name_H-M   'P 1'
#
loop_
_entity.id
_entity.type
_entity.pdbx_description
1 polymer ?
#
loop_
_entity_poly.entity_id
_entity_poly.type
_entity_poly.pdbx_seq_one_letter_code
_entity_poly.pdbx_strand_id
1 'polypeptide(L)'
;MLQGQPAQAAAAVRDSLCLLRKSYRFDANSGIGQLAFAVNAGDVRGARVALDGRFDDVAGYPLAETVDYQALLDACVAGYRDYLTQVAAGVDAQQVLDAFGRFQVLCALREGPFGVSGLNERIETGLQRAGLIRRASGAAGRWYRGRPVMIGPQRQRAGVV
;
A
#
# COMPACT_ATOMS: atom_id res chain seq x y z
N MET A 1 -51.03 16.43 6.96
CA MET A 1 -51.17 15.05 6.45
C MET A 1 -50.32 14.93 5.18
N LEU A 2 -49.04 14.57 5.30
CA LEU A 2 -48.20 14.21 4.16
C LEU A 2 -48.07 12.69 4.18
N GLN A 3 -48.87 12.02 3.34
CA GLN A 3 -48.77 10.59 3.12
C GLN A 3 -47.49 10.31 2.35
N GLY A 4 -46.51 9.66 2.99
CA GLY A 4 -45.36 9.08 2.30
C GLY A 4 -45.83 7.95 1.40
N GLN A 5 -45.56 8.06 0.09
CA GLN A 5 -45.79 6.97 -0.86
C GLN A 5 -45.01 5.72 -0.40
N PRO A 6 -45.65 4.55 -0.27
CA PRO A 6 -44.98 3.37 0.26
C PRO A 6 -44.10 2.70 -0.81
N ALA A 7 -42.83 2.51 -0.46
CA ALA A 7 -42.03 1.31 -0.68
C ALA A 7 -41.78 0.72 -2.11
N GLN A 8 -42.34 1.24 -3.20
CA GLN A 8 -42.20 0.58 -4.52
C GLN A 8 -40.87 0.91 -5.22
N ALA A 9 -40.39 2.15 -5.13
CA ALA A 9 -39.08 2.54 -5.68
C ALA A 9 -37.91 1.91 -4.89
N ALA A 10 -38.07 1.75 -3.57
CA ALA A 10 -37.08 1.08 -2.72
C ALA A 10 -36.96 -0.42 -3.04
N ALA A 11 -38.07 -1.07 -3.45
CA ALA A 11 -38.07 -2.47 -3.87
C ALA A 11 -37.30 -2.67 -5.18
N ALA A 12 -37.51 -1.82 -6.20
CA ALA A 12 -36.81 -1.93 -7.49
C ALA A 12 -35.27 -1.74 -7.37
N VAL A 13 -34.82 -0.84 -6.49
CA VAL A 13 -33.39 -0.64 -6.22
C VAL A 13 -32.79 -1.84 -5.47
N ARG A 14 -33.52 -2.40 -4.49
CA ARG A 14 -33.09 -3.61 -3.77
C ARG A 14 -32.97 -4.83 -4.68
N ASP A 15 -33.90 -5.00 -5.60
CA ASP A 15 -33.91 -6.15 -6.53
C ASP A 15 -32.81 -6.06 -7.59
N SER A 16 -32.15 -4.89 -7.70
CA SER A 16 -30.98 -4.66 -8.56
C SER A 16 -29.65 -4.71 -7.80
N LEU A 17 -29.66 -5.00 -6.49
CA LEU A 17 -28.47 -5.04 -5.64
C LEU A 17 -28.09 -6.48 -5.30
N CYS A 18 -26.91 -6.91 -5.74
CA CYS A 18 -26.27 -8.14 -5.29
C CYS A 18 -25.07 -7.80 -4.42
N LEU A 19 -25.07 -8.24 -3.17
CA LEU A 19 -23.93 -8.09 -2.26
C LEU A 19 -23.15 -9.40 -2.16
N LEU A 20 -21.91 -9.39 -2.65
CA LEU A 20 -20.98 -10.50 -2.49
C LEU A 20 -20.40 -10.46 -1.07
N ARG A 21 -20.74 -11.46 -0.26
CA ARG A 21 -20.32 -11.54 1.15
C ARG A 21 -19.08 -12.40 1.39
N LYS A 22 -18.62 -13.13 0.37
CA LYS A 22 -17.53 -14.10 0.50
C LYS A 22 -16.30 -13.62 -0.26
N SER A 23 -15.20 -13.44 0.46
CA SER A 23 -13.87 -13.29 -0.14
C SER A 23 -13.28 -14.68 -0.35
N TYR A 24 -12.84 -14.98 -1.57
CA TYR A 24 -12.13 -16.23 -1.89
C TYR A 24 -10.61 -16.07 -1.80
N ARG A 25 -10.10 -14.83 -1.83
CA ARG A 25 -8.67 -14.52 -1.86
C ARG A 25 -8.02 -14.54 -0.46
N PHE A 26 -8.82 -14.39 0.59
CA PHE A 26 -8.35 -14.40 1.98
C PHE A 26 -9.13 -15.46 2.74
N ASP A 27 -8.40 -16.40 3.34
CA ASP A 27 -8.98 -17.44 4.21
C ASP A 27 -9.70 -16.76 5.40
N ALA A 28 -10.78 -17.33 5.90
CA ALA A 28 -11.45 -16.82 7.11
C ALA A 28 -10.54 -16.88 8.36
N ASN A 29 -9.52 -17.73 8.31
CA ASN A 29 -8.50 -17.90 9.35
C ASN A 29 -7.25 -17.03 9.11
N SER A 30 -7.18 -16.27 8.02
CA SER A 30 -6.09 -15.32 7.73
C SER A 30 -6.25 -14.06 8.59
N GLY A 31 -5.14 -13.54 9.13
CA GLY A 31 -5.14 -12.32 9.92
C GLY A 31 -5.55 -11.09 9.11
N ILE A 32 -5.18 -11.04 7.83
CA ILE A 32 -5.65 -10.01 6.89
C ILE A 32 -7.18 -10.05 6.76
N GLY A 33 -7.75 -11.25 6.62
CA GLY A 33 -9.21 -11.43 6.52
C GLY A 33 -9.93 -10.96 7.79
N GLN A 34 -9.42 -11.34 8.96
CA GLN A 34 -9.95 -10.94 10.27
C GLN A 34 -9.85 -9.43 10.48
N LEU A 35 -8.71 -8.83 10.14
CA LEU A 35 -8.51 -7.38 10.21
C LEU A 35 -9.49 -6.64 9.31
N ALA A 36 -9.63 -7.08 8.05
CA ALA A 36 -10.55 -6.46 7.10
C ALA A 36 -12.00 -6.55 7.56
N PHE A 37 -12.42 -7.70 8.10
CA PHE A 37 -13.77 -7.86 8.64
C PHE A 37 -14.02 -6.93 9.82
N ALA A 38 -13.08 -6.85 10.78
CA ALA A 38 -13.19 -5.99 11.94
C ALA A 38 -13.26 -4.50 11.56
N VAL A 39 -12.44 -4.06 10.59
CA VAL A 39 -12.47 -2.69 10.06
C VAL A 39 -13.81 -2.38 9.39
N ASN A 40 -14.32 -3.28 8.53
CA ASN A 40 -15.62 -3.10 7.88
C ASN A 40 -16.80 -3.06 8.85
N ALA A 41 -16.70 -3.77 9.98
CA ALA A 41 -17.69 -3.78 11.04
C ALA A 41 -17.55 -2.59 12.03
N GLY A 42 -16.49 -1.78 11.92
CA GLY A 42 -16.17 -0.72 12.88
C GLY A 42 -15.68 -1.25 14.24
N ASP A 43 -15.28 -2.52 14.33
CA ASP A 43 -14.78 -3.13 15.56
C ASP A 43 -13.28 -2.84 15.76
N VAL A 44 -13.00 -1.73 16.45
CA VAL A 44 -11.63 -1.31 16.77
C VAL A 44 -10.92 -2.34 17.66
N ARG A 45 -11.62 -3.02 18.56
CA ARG A 45 -11.00 -4.01 19.45
C ARG A 45 -10.59 -5.24 18.66
N GLY A 46 -11.48 -5.76 17.81
CA GLY A 46 -11.18 -6.87 16.90
C GLY A 46 -10.01 -6.56 15.97
N ALA A 47 -9.95 -5.33 15.42
CA ALA A 47 -8.86 -4.91 14.56
C ALA A 47 -7.51 -4.88 15.29
N ARG A 48 -7.45 -4.38 16.52
CA ARG A 48 -6.23 -4.43 17.34
C ARG A 48 -5.80 -5.85 17.65
N VAL A 49 -6.76 -6.69 18.03
CA VAL A 49 -6.56 -8.10 18.35
C VAL A 49 -6.04 -8.89 17.14
N ALA A 50 -6.39 -8.50 15.92
CA ALA A 50 -5.79 -9.05 14.70
C ALA A 50 -4.32 -8.66 14.50
N LEU A 51 -3.89 -7.51 15.02
CA LEU A 51 -2.53 -6.98 14.91
C LEU A 51 -1.59 -7.40 16.06
N ASP A 52 -2.09 -8.10 17.08
CA ASP A 52 -1.33 -8.53 18.27
C ASP A 52 -0.33 -9.68 18.00
N GLY A 53 -0.01 -9.99 16.74
CA GLY A 53 1.03 -10.96 16.35
C GLY A 53 0.61 -12.44 16.43
N ARG A 54 -0.70 -12.72 16.42
CA ARG A 54 -1.24 -14.11 16.47
C ARG A 54 -1.38 -14.78 15.10
N PHE A 55 -1.09 -14.05 14.04
CA PHE A 55 -1.18 -14.51 12.66
C PHE A 55 0.16 -14.26 11.96
N ASP A 56 0.55 -15.16 11.06
CA ASP A 56 1.83 -15.06 10.33
C ASP A 56 1.78 -14.08 9.15
N ASP A 57 0.58 -13.68 8.73
CA ASP A 57 0.33 -12.85 7.55
C ASP A 57 0.01 -11.39 7.86
N VAL A 58 -0.07 -11.03 9.15
CA VAL A 58 -0.26 -9.65 9.60
C VAL A 58 0.48 -9.40 10.91
N ALA A 59 1.15 -8.25 10.98
CA ALA A 59 1.83 -7.81 12.18
C ALA A 59 1.54 -6.34 12.45
N GLY A 60 1.29 -6.01 13.72
CA GLY A 60 1.24 -4.63 14.20
C GLY A 60 2.62 -4.20 14.71
N TYR A 61 3.04 -3.01 14.32
CA TYR A 61 4.23 -2.36 14.87
C TYR A 61 3.81 -1.04 15.54
N PRO A 62 4.25 -0.77 16.77
CA PRO A 62 4.06 0.55 17.36
C PRO A 62 4.82 1.59 16.52
N LEU A 63 4.33 2.83 16.55
CA LEU A 63 4.99 4.00 15.95
C LEU A 63 5.00 5.13 16.99
N ALA A 64 5.46 4.82 18.20
CA ALA A 64 5.47 5.75 19.32
C ALA A 64 6.83 6.47 19.44
N GLU A 65 7.90 5.79 19.08
CA GLU A 65 9.27 6.27 19.26
C GLU A 65 9.99 6.48 17.92
N THR A 66 11.10 7.21 17.96
CA THR A 66 11.95 7.41 16.77
C THR A 66 12.57 6.10 16.28
N VAL A 67 12.85 5.16 17.18
CA VAL A 67 13.37 3.82 16.84
C VAL A 67 12.36 3.01 16.03
N ASP A 68 11.07 3.11 16.36
CA ASP A 68 9.99 2.43 15.63
C ASP A 68 9.91 2.94 14.18
N TYR A 69 10.04 4.25 14.01
CA TYR A 69 10.05 4.85 12.69
C TYR A 69 11.27 4.41 11.86
N GLN A 70 12.43 4.26 12.48
CA GLN A 70 13.61 3.73 11.80
C GLN A 70 13.41 2.26 11.38
N ALA A 71 12.82 1.44 12.25
CA ALA A 71 12.50 0.05 11.92
C ALA A 71 11.53 -0.05 10.71
N LEU A 72 10.53 0.84 10.63
CA LEU A 72 9.66 0.96 9.46
C LEU A 72 10.46 1.26 8.17
N LEU A 73 11.38 2.23 8.23
CA LEU A 73 12.22 2.57 7.08
C LEU A 73 13.12 1.40 6.67
N ASP A 74 13.70 0.69 7.63
CA ASP A 74 14.56 -0.47 7.38
C ASP A 74 13.77 -1.61 6.72
N ALA A 75 12.53 -1.84 7.18
CA ALA A 75 11.61 -2.78 6.55
C ALA A 75 11.26 -2.37 5.10
N CYS A 76 11.06 -1.07 4.84
CA CYS A 76 10.84 -0.57 3.48
C CYS A 76 12.07 -0.81 2.58
N VAL A 77 13.27 -0.53 3.08
CA VAL A 77 14.53 -0.77 2.35
C VAL A 77 14.71 -2.26 2.05
N ALA A 78 14.39 -3.13 3.02
CA ALA A 78 14.41 -4.58 2.82
C ALA A 78 13.39 -5.03 1.75
N GLY A 79 12.16 -4.52 1.81
CA GLY A 79 11.08 -4.84 0.87
C GLY A 79 11.42 -4.49 -0.59
N TYR A 80 12.11 -3.38 -0.83
CA TYR A 80 12.52 -2.97 -2.18
C TYR A 80 13.85 -3.55 -2.67
N ARG A 81 14.60 -4.28 -1.83
CA ARG A 81 15.94 -4.79 -2.16
C ARG A 81 15.94 -5.73 -3.35
N ASP A 82 15.00 -6.67 -3.42
CA ASP A 82 14.91 -7.68 -4.49
C ASP A 82 14.76 -6.99 -5.86
N TYR A 83 13.71 -6.16 -5.99
CA TYR A 83 13.46 -5.33 -7.17
C TYR A 83 14.69 -4.52 -7.60
N LEU A 84 15.33 -3.78 -6.68
CA LEU A 84 16.46 -2.92 -7.02
C LEU A 84 17.71 -3.71 -7.41
N THR A 85 17.88 -4.91 -6.84
CA THR A 85 18.97 -5.82 -7.20
C THR A 85 18.78 -6.36 -8.62
N GLN A 86 17.55 -6.75 -8.97
CA GLN A 86 17.20 -7.17 -10.33
C GLN A 86 17.38 -6.03 -11.34
N VAL A 87 16.98 -4.81 -10.98
CA VAL A 87 17.26 -3.61 -11.79
C VAL A 87 18.76 -3.46 -12.00
N ALA A 88 19.58 -3.55 -10.95
CA ALA A 88 21.03 -3.40 -11.07
C ALA A 88 21.65 -4.45 -11.99
N ALA A 89 21.21 -5.71 -11.87
CA ALA A 89 21.63 -6.84 -12.69
C ALA A 89 21.17 -6.76 -14.16
N GLY A 90 20.26 -5.84 -14.50
CA GLY A 90 19.75 -5.71 -15.87
C GLY A 90 18.82 -6.84 -16.29
N VAL A 91 18.08 -7.40 -15.32
CA VAL A 91 17.01 -8.36 -15.58
C VAL A 91 15.92 -7.72 -16.47
N ASP A 92 15.19 -8.56 -17.20
CA ASP A 92 14.07 -8.14 -18.04
C ASP A 92 13.03 -7.29 -17.28
N ALA A 93 12.44 -6.33 -18.00
CA ALA A 93 11.52 -5.35 -17.42
C ALA A 93 10.28 -6.00 -16.79
N GLN A 94 9.76 -7.09 -17.37
CA GLN A 94 8.57 -7.76 -16.82
C GLN A 94 8.87 -8.36 -15.45
N GLN A 95 10.00 -9.06 -15.31
CA GLN A 95 10.39 -9.68 -14.04
C GLN A 95 10.67 -8.63 -12.97
N VAL A 96 11.29 -7.53 -13.36
CA VAL A 96 11.53 -6.37 -12.48
C VAL A 96 10.20 -5.78 -11.99
N LEU A 97 9.20 -5.65 -12.85
CA LEU A 97 7.86 -5.18 -12.47
C LEU A 97 7.13 -6.17 -11.56
N ASP A 98 7.24 -7.47 -11.84
CA ASP A 98 6.67 -8.52 -10.99
C ASP A 98 7.29 -8.50 -9.59
N ALA A 99 8.61 -8.31 -9.48
CA ALA A 99 9.31 -8.16 -8.21
C ALA A 99 8.88 -6.88 -7.46
N PHE A 100 8.75 -5.76 -8.18
CA PHE A 100 8.26 -4.50 -7.61
C PHE A 100 6.82 -4.64 -7.06
N GLY A 101 5.96 -5.40 -7.74
CA GLY A 101 4.58 -5.62 -7.33
C GLY A 101 4.39 -6.41 -6.02
N ARG A 102 5.45 -7.03 -5.48
CA ARG A 102 5.37 -7.85 -4.25
C ARG A 102 5.38 -7.03 -2.97
N PHE A 103 5.83 -5.78 -3.01
CA PHE A 103 5.94 -4.92 -1.84
C PHE A 103 5.46 -3.51 -2.13
N GLN A 104 4.55 -3.01 -1.31
CA GLN A 104 4.00 -1.66 -1.45
C GLN A 104 3.85 -1.01 -0.07
N VAL A 105 4.18 0.28 -0.02
CA VAL A 105 3.96 1.12 1.16
C VAL A 105 2.73 1.98 0.91
N LEU A 106 1.76 1.91 1.82
CA LEU A 106 0.54 2.70 1.78
C LEU A 106 0.51 3.66 2.96
N CYS A 107 0.08 4.90 2.73
CA CYS A 107 -0.13 5.87 3.78
C CYS A 107 -1.39 6.70 3.52
N ALA A 108 -1.99 7.18 4.60
CA ALA A 108 -3.24 7.95 4.54
C ALA A 108 -2.99 9.44 4.21
N LEU A 109 -1.79 9.96 4.49
CA LEU A 109 -1.47 11.38 4.35
C LEU A 109 -0.68 11.66 3.06
N ARG A 110 -0.85 12.85 2.49
CA ARG A 110 -0.04 13.30 1.35
C ARG A 110 1.29 13.90 1.80
N GLU A 111 1.25 14.69 2.86
CA GLU A 111 2.39 15.45 3.38
C GLU A 111 2.73 15.05 4.84
N GLY A 112 3.87 15.53 5.32
CA GLY A 112 4.39 15.25 6.65
C GLY A 112 5.24 13.96 6.73
N PRO A 113 5.74 13.61 7.93
CA PRO A 113 6.67 12.49 8.13
C PRO A 113 6.09 11.12 7.75
N PHE A 114 4.76 10.96 7.84
CA PHE A 114 4.03 9.76 7.44
C PHE A 114 3.27 9.95 6.13
N GLY A 115 3.44 11.08 5.46
CA GLY A 115 2.86 11.34 4.16
C GLY A 115 3.71 10.77 3.03
N VAL A 116 3.10 10.60 1.85
CA VAL A 116 3.77 10.08 0.65
C VAL A 116 5.07 10.84 0.37
N SER A 117 5.06 12.18 0.43
CA SER A 117 6.26 12.98 0.14
C SER A 117 7.41 12.70 1.12
N GLY A 118 7.11 12.67 2.43
CA GLY A 118 8.13 12.45 3.47
C GLY A 118 8.65 11.01 3.49
N LEU A 119 7.77 10.02 3.31
CA LEU A 119 8.17 8.62 3.22
C LEU A 119 9.05 8.37 2.00
N ASN A 120 8.68 8.90 0.83
CA ASN A 120 9.49 8.76 -0.39
C ASN A 120 10.91 9.30 -0.18
N GLU A 121 11.05 10.51 0.38
CA GLU A 121 12.37 11.11 0.61
C GLU A 121 13.23 10.28 1.58
N ARG A 122 12.65 9.84 2.69
CA ARG A 122 13.38 9.08 3.73
C ARG A 122 13.72 7.66 3.28
N ILE A 123 12.82 6.99 2.57
CA ILE A 123 13.08 5.68 1.96
C ILE A 123 14.17 5.82 0.89
N GLU A 124 14.10 6.81 0.02
CA GLU A 124 15.16 7.08 -0.98
C GLU A 124 16.53 7.30 -0.30
N THR A 125 16.55 8.04 0.81
CA THR A 125 17.78 8.25 1.59
C THR A 125 18.32 6.93 2.17
N GLY A 126 17.43 6.08 2.72
CA GLY A 126 17.79 4.76 3.22
C GLY A 126 18.34 3.84 2.12
N LEU A 127 17.67 3.80 0.95
CA LEU A 127 18.10 3.04 -0.21
C LEU A 127 19.47 3.49 -0.74
N GLN A 128 19.74 4.80 -0.72
CA GLN A 128 21.03 5.36 -1.12
C GLN A 128 22.14 4.98 -0.13
N ARG A 129 21.87 5.06 1.19
CA ARG A 129 22.80 4.61 2.23
C ARG A 129 23.12 3.12 2.13
N ALA A 130 22.13 2.31 1.75
CA ALA A 130 22.29 0.88 1.51
C ALA A 130 22.98 0.55 0.17
N GLY A 131 23.33 1.55 -0.65
CA GLY A 131 23.98 1.36 -1.95
C GLY A 131 23.09 0.79 -3.04
N LEU A 132 21.76 0.70 -2.81
CA LEU A 132 20.81 0.11 -3.75
C LEU A 132 20.44 1.07 -4.89
N ILE A 133 20.53 2.38 -4.65
CA ILE A 133 20.33 3.41 -5.67
C ILE A 133 21.48 4.41 -5.66
N ARG A 134 21.70 5.09 -6.78
CA ARG A 134 22.68 6.17 -6.91
C ARG A 134 21.95 7.44 -7.34
N ARG A 135 22.03 8.48 -6.52
CA ARG A 135 21.44 9.80 -6.80
C ARG A 135 22.56 10.81 -6.97
N ALA A 136 22.54 11.56 -8.07
CA ALA A 136 23.41 12.72 -8.25
C ALA A 136 22.95 13.86 -7.34
N SER A 137 23.86 14.76 -6.97
CA SER A 137 23.49 15.97 -6.24
C SER A 137 22.70 16.94 -7.12
N GLY A 138 21.76 17.69 -6.53
CA GLY A 138 20.98 18.72 -7.23
C GLY A 138 19.83 18.18 -8.09
N ALA A 139 19.38 18.97 -9.07
CA ALA A 139 18.20 18.67 -9.90
C ALA A 139 18.32 17.36 -10.70
N ALA A 140 19.55 16.94 -11.04
CA ALA A 140 19.83 15.67 -11.70
C ALA A 140 19.53 14.46 -10.80
N GLY A 141 19.54 14.61 -9.48
CA GLY A 141 19.23 13.55 -8.51
C GLY A 141 17.77 13.12 -8.47
N ARG A 142 16.90 13.79 -9.22
CA ARG A 142 15.48 13.43 -9.34
C ARG A 142 15.30 12.12 -10.10
N TRP A 143 16.10 11.89 -11.15
CA TRP A 143 15.97 10.70 -12.00
C TRP A 143 17.18 9.79 -11.79
N TYR A 144 16.89 8.56 -11.39
CA TYR A 144 17.90 7.52 -11.21
C TYR A 144 17.32 6.19 -11.71
N ARG A 145 18.21 5.27 -12.09
CA ARG A 145 17.82 3.93 -12.54
C ARG A 145 17.10 3.19 -11.41
N GLY A 146 15.94 2.59 -11.72
CA GLY A 146 15.13 1.89 -10.72
C GLY A 146 14.22 2.79 -9.88
N ARG A 147 13.98 4.05 -10.30
CA ARG A 147 12.95 4.89 -9.69
C ARG A 147 11.56 4.49 -10.20
N PRO A 148 10.67 3.92 -9.39
CA PRO A 148 9.29 3.70 -9.80
C PRO A 148 8.56 5.05 -9.93
N VAL A 149 7.71 5.16 -10.95
CA VAL A 149 6.89 6.35 -11.20
C VAL A 149 5.46 5.97 -11.51
N MET A 150 4.52 6.75 -11.00
CA MET A 150 3.10 6.61 -11.29
C MET A 150 2.65 7.68 -12.28
N ILE A 151 1.83 7.30 -13.25
CA ILE A 151 1.24 8.23 -14.21
C ILE A 151 -0.03 8.82 -13.58
N GLY A 152 -0.03 10.15 -13.39
CA GLY A 152 -1.22 10.85 -12.92
C GLY A 152 -2.30 10.98 -13.99
N PRO A 153 -3.56 11.25 -13.60
CA PRO A 153 -4.75 11.24 -14.48
C PRO A 153 -4.80 12.31 -15.60
N GLN A 154 -3.72 13.05 -15.87
CA GLN A 154 -3.66 14.11 -16.88
C GLN A 154 -2.63 13.85 -17.99
N ARG A 155 -2.57 12.62 -18.50
CA ARG A 155 -1.85 12.33 -19.76
C ARG A 155 -2.73 11.64 -20.79
N GLN A 156 -3.59 12.41 -21.47
CA GLN A 156 -4.07 12.03 -22.80
C GLN A 156 -2.95 12.25 -23.83
N ARG A 157 -1.93 11.38 -23.81
CA ARG A 157 -0.90 11.12 -24.84
C ARG A 157 0.32 10.47 -24.20
N ALA A 158 0.15 9.24 -23.74
CA ALA A 158 1.25 8.30 -23.67
C ALA A 158 0.62 6.91 -23.78
N GLY A 159 0.67 6.33 -24.98
CA GLY A 159 0.40 4.91 -25.16
C GLY A 159 1.49 4.13 -24.46
N VAL A 160 1.30 3.90 -23.17
CA VAL A 160 2.01 2.85 -22.43
C VAL A 160 1.15 1.61 -22.65
N VAL A 161 1.61 0.77 -23.59
CA VAL A 161 1.11 -0.60 -23.78
C VAL A 161 1.64 -1.46 -22.65
#